data_AF-A0A956YEX6-F1
#
_entry.id   AF-A0A956YEX6-F1
#
_cell.length_a   1.000
_cell.length_b   1.000
_cell.length_c   1.000
_cell.angle_alpha   90.00
_cell.angle_beta   90.00
_cell.angle_gamma   90.00
#
_symmetry.space_group_name_H-M   'P 1'
#
loop_
_entity.id
_entity.type
_entity.pdbx_description
1 polymer ?
#
loop_
_entity_poly.entity_id
_entity_poly.type
_entity_poly.pdbx_seq_one_letter_code
_entity_poly.pdbx_strand_id
1 'polypeptide(L)'
;MFNLVEKRRLWFFISALVIVPGLLIMVYSTITTGTPFRMSIDFQGGSIYDLTFTEPGVTEDSLREVFANAGDNNVIIQHLGGEDSLRWSVRGSFQETAVVEEIINDLDAIAPIDRDSFQQQSVSATIGEEVTRAALAAVAVGAAIITGFIVIAFRQVPNAFRYGVCAILAMLHDILVVMGVQSLMGLLLGWEIDALFLTAVLTVVGFSVQDSIVVFDRIR
;
A
#
# COMPACT_ATOMS: atom_id res chain seq x y z
N MET A 1 -11.18 -37.82 -6.65
CA MET A 1 -10.37 -37.40 -5.48
C MET A 1 -9.32 -36.42 -5.95
N PHE A 2 -9.17 -35.27 -5.31
CA PHE A 2 -8.14 -34.29 -5.66
C PHE A 2 -6.80 -34.67 -5.01
N ASN A 3 -5.72 -34.80 -5.80
CA ASN A 3 -4.38 -35.12 -5.29
C ASN A 3 -3.57 -33.85 -4.97
N LEU A 4 -4.01 -33.10 -3.95
CA LEU A 4 -3.38 -31.82 -3.56
C LEU A 4 -1.98 -32.02 -2.97
N VAL A 5 -1.81 -33.01 -2.09
CA VAL A 5 -0.54 -33.27 -1.37
C VAL A 5 0.55 -33.80 -2.31
N GLU A 6 0.16 -34.57 -3.32
CA GLU A 6 1.08 -35.12 -4.34
C GLU A 6 1.72 -34.00 -5.16
N LYS A 7 0.92 -32.99 -5.52
CA LYS A 7 1.36 -31.84 -6.33
C LYS A 7 1.93 -30.68 -5.50
N ARG A 8 2.24 -30.86 -4.22
CA ARG A 8 2.71 -29.78 -3.33
C ARG A 8 3.87 -28.95 -3.90
N ARG A 9 4.81 -29.59 -4.61
CA ARG A 9 5.96 -28.91 -5.22
C ARG A 9 5.54 -27.92 -6.30
N LEU A 10 4.50 -28.24 -7.06
CA LEU A 10 3.95 -27.34 -8.07
C LEU A 10 3.35 -26.09 -7.41
N TRP A 11 2.58 -26.26 -6.34
CA TRP A 11 1.97 -25.14 -5.62
C TRP A 11 3.02 -24.22 -4.98
N PHE A 12 4.02 -24.79 -4.32
CA PHE A 12 5.16 -24.01 -3.79
C PHE A 12 5.98 -23.34 -4.89
N PHE A 13 6.11 -23.95 -6.07
CA PHE A 13 6.80 -23.34 -7.19
C PHE A 13 6.03 -22.14 -7.75
N ILE A 14 4.70 -22.26 -7.90
CA ILE A 14 3.84 -21.17 -8.36
C ILE A 14 3.91 -19.98 -7.39
N SER A 15 3.83 -20.22 -6.08
CA SER A 15 3.93 -19.12 -5.13
C SER A 15 5.33 -18.52 -5.07
N ALA A 16 6.38 -19.33 -5.16
CA ALA A 16 7.75 -18.85 -5.23
C ALA A 16 7.99 -17.94 -6.46
N LEU A 17 7.33 -18.21 -7.59
CA LEU A 17 7.41 -17.38 -8.80
C LEU A 17 6.88 -15.96 -8.56
N VAL A 18 5.97 -15.77 -7.61
CA VAL A 18 5.46 -14.44 -7.22
C VAL A 18 6.30 -13.85 -6.08
N ILE A 19 6.57 -14.63 -5.03
CA ILE A 19 7.25 -14.16 -3.82
C ILE A 19 8.70 -13.75 -4.13
N VAL A 20 9.45 -14.55 -4.89
CA VAL A 20 10.88 -14.29 -5.11
C VAL A 20 11.10 -12.99 -5.89
N PRO A 21 10.46 -12.75 -7.06
CA PRO A 21 10.58 -11.46 -7.74
C PRO A 21 10.07 -10.30 -6.89
N GLY A 22 8.95 -10.47 -6.17
CA GLY A 22 8.42 -9.45 -5.28
C GLY A 22 9.42 -9.03 -4.21
N LEU A 23 10.06 -9.99 -3.52
CA LEU A 23 11.10 -9.73 -2.54
C LEU A 23 12.32 -9.04 -3.16
N LEU A 24 12.74 -9.43 -4.36
CA LEU A 24 13.84 -8.76 -5.06
C LEU A 24 13.50 -7.30 -5.39
N ILE A 25 12.27 -7.03 -5.84
CA ILE A 25 11.80 -5.67 -6.12
C ILE A 25 11.73 -4.85 -4.82
N MET A 26 11.25 -5.43 -3.71
CA MET A 26 11.23 -4.75 -2.42
C MET A 26 12.63 -4.39 -1.93
N VAL A 27 13.61 -5.31 -2.06
CA VAL A 27 15.00 -5.03 -1.70
C VAL A 27 15.58 -3.94 -2.59
N TYR A 28 15.35 -4.02 -3.91
CA TYR A 28 15.76 -2.98 -4.86
C TYR A 28 15.17 -1.62 -4.50
N SER A 29 13.86 -1.55 -4.28
CA SER A 29 13.14 -0.35 -3.83
C SER A 29 13.77 0.20 -2.55
N THR A 30 13.99 -0.64 -1.54
CA THR A 30 14.59 -0.21 -0.26
C THR A 30 15.96 0.42 -0.45
N ILE A 31 16.79 -0.09 -1.35
CA ILE A 31 18.13 0.46 -1.62
C ILE A 31 18.04 1.78 -2.39
N THR A 32 17.07 1.91 -3.32
CA THR A 32 16.95 3.10 -4.18
C THR A 32 16.15 4.25 -3.56
N THR A 33 15.07 3.95 -2.83
CA THR A 33 14.12 4.94 -2.30
C THR A 33 14.05 4.95 -0.77
N GLY A 34 14.76 4.04 -0.08
CA GLY A 34 14.74 3.92 1.37
C GLY A 34 13.55 3.13 1.95
N THR A 35 12.56 2.77 1.13
CA THR A 35 11.37 2.02 1.55
C THR A 35 11.12 0.80 0.64
N PRO A 36 10.58 -0.31 1.18
CA PRO A 36 10.31 -1.52 0.40
C PRO A 36 9.15 -1.36 -0.60
N PHE A 37 8.29 -0.36 -0.39
CA PHE A 37 7.16 -0.05 -1.24
C PHE A 37 7.05 1.46 -1.44
N ARG A 38 6.31 1.86 -2.48
CA ARG A 38 5.79 3.22 -2.61
C ARG A 38 4.68 3.40 -1.59
N MET A 39 4.86 4.30 -0.64
CA MET A 39 3.87 4.54 0.41
C MET A 39 3.00 5.73 0.01
N SER A 40 1.73 5.68 0.37
CA SER A 40 0.82 6.82 0.19
C SER A 40 1.11 7.94 1.21
N ILE A 41 0.47 9.09 0.99
CA ILE A 41 0.48 10.20 1.94
C ILE A 41 -0.06 9.81 3.32
N ASP A 42 -0.84 8.73 3.44
CA ASP A 42 -1.39 8.25 4.72
C ASP A 42 -0.28 7.85 5.71
N PHE A 43 0.89 7.46 5.19
CA PHE A 43 2.03 7.02 5.99
C PHE A 43 3.21 7.99 5.96
N GLN A 44 3.48 8.63 4.81
CA GLN A 44 4.61 9.59 4.69
C GLN A 44 4.22 11.01 5.13
N GLY A 45 2.93 11.32 5.20
CA GLY A 45 2.45 12.69 5.19
C GLY A 45 2.62 13.33 3.81
N GLY A 46 1.96 14.47 3.60
CA GLY A 46 1.95 15.18 2.33
C GLY A 46 0.56 15.64 1.94
N SER A 47 0.45 16.12 0.71
CA SER A 47 -0.79 16.58 0.11
C SER A 47 -0.96 16.01 -1.29
N ILE A 48 -2.18 15.58 -1.62
CA ILE A 48 -2.61 15.25 -2.97
C ILE A 48 -3.59 16.34 -3.42
N TYR A 49 -3.32 16.91 -4.58
CA TYR A 49 -4.13 17.90 -5.25
C TYR A 49 -4.69 17.28 -6.53
N ASP A 50 -6.00 17.05 -6.54
CA ASP A 50 -6.74 16.66 -7.73
C ASP A 50 -7.24 17.93 -8.41
N LEU A 51 -6.60 18.25 -9.53
CA LEU A 51 -6.81 19.44 -10.33
C LEU A 51 -7.60 19.06 -11.58
N THR A 52 -8.67 19.79 -11.90
CA THR A 52 -9.31 19.71 -13.22
C THR A 52 -9.28 21.10 -13.84
N PHE A 53 -8.81 21.20 -15.07
CA PHE A 53 -8.80 22.44 -15.83
C PHE A 53 -9.97 22.47 -16.81
N THR A 54 -10.48 23.67 -17.09
CA THR A 54 -11.59 23.86 -18.03
C THR A 54 -11.08 23.98 -19.47
N GLU A 55 -9.82 24.39 -19.65
CA GLU A 55 -9.19 24.58 -20.94
C GLU A 55 -7.83 23.85 -21.03
N PRO A 56 -7.44 23.36 -22.22
CA PRO A 56 -6.10 22.83 -22.44
C PRO A 56 -5.05 23.93 -22.37
N GLY A 57 -3.86 23.62 -21.87
CA GLY A 57 -2.76 24.58 -21.74
C GLY A 57 -1.79 24.25 -20.61
N VAL A 58 -2.22 23.42 -19.66
CA VAL A 58 -1.38 22.94 -18.56
C VAL A 58 -0.52 21.77 -19.01
N THR A 59 0.76 21.85 -18.68
CA THR A 59 1.74 20.80 -18.92
C THR A 59 2.31 20.32 -17.59
N GLU A 60 2.94 19.14 -17.58
CA GLU A 60 3.64 18.64 -16.39
C GLU A 60 4.70 19.65 -15.90
N ASP A 61 5.45 20.26 -16.83
CA ASP A 61 6.50 21.22 -16.51
C ASP A 61 5.94 22.49 -15.86
N SER A 62 4.81 23.00 -16.36
CA SER A 62 4.17 24.19 -15.78
C SER A 62 3.61 23.92 -14.38
N LEU A 63 3.05 22.71 -14.15
CA LEU A 63 2.65 22.29 -12.80
C LEU A 63 3.87 22.23 -11.88
N ARG A 64 4.95 21.59 -12.33
CA ARG A 64 6.17 21.46 -11.54
C ARG A 64 6.77 22.80 -11.15
N GLU A 65 6.74 23.79 -12.05
CA GLU A 65 7.25 25.14 -11.79
C GLU A 65 6.43 25.87 -10.73
N VAL A 66 5.09 25.82 -10.79
CA VAL A 66 4.23 26.46 -9.78
C VAL A 66 4.47 25.88 -8.39
N PHE A 67 4.53 24.54 -8.28
CA PHE A 67 4.81 23.90 -7.00
C PHE A 67 6.24 24.16 -6.50
N ALA A 68 7.22 24.25 -7.41
CA ALA A 68 8.58 24.63 -7.05
C ALA A 68 8.68 26.07 -6.50
N ASN A 69 7.94 27.01 -7.09
CA ASN A 69 7.85 28.39 -6.60
C ASN A 69 7.22 28.47 -5.20
N ALA A 70 6.26 27.59 -4.90
CA ALA A 70 5.68 27.43 -3.58
C ALA A 70 6.60 26.66 -2.58
N GLY A 71 7.83 26.33 -2.98
CA GLY A 71 8.83 25.69 -2.13
C GLY A 71 8.84 24.15 -2.18
N ASP A 72 8.05 23.54 -3.07
CA ASP A 72 7.97 22.08 -3.22
C ASP A 72 8.60 21.57 -4.53
N ASN A 73 9.89 21.23 -4.44
CA ASN A 73 10.66 20.79 -5.60
C ASN A 73 10.48 19.30 -5.95
N ASN A 74 9.86 18.51 -5.07
CA ASN A 74 9.77 17.06 -5.18
C ASN A 74 8.32 16.60 -5.40
N VAL A 75 7.62 17.24 -6.33
CA VAL A 75 6.27 16.85 -6.70
C VAL A 75 6.24 15.68 -7.68
N ILE A 76 5.31 14.76 -7.45
CA ILE A 76 4.96 13.68 -8.38
C ILE A 76 3.68 14.10 -9.08
N ILE A 77 3.76 14.26 -10.39
CA ILE A 77 2.64 14.73 -11.21
C ILE A 77 2.17 13.56 -12.07
N GLN A 78 0.86 13.34 -12.11
CA GLN A 78 0.23 12.29 -12.90
C GLN A 78 -0.95 12.85 -13.67
N HIS A 79 -1.01 12.59 -14.96
CA HIS A 79 -2.17 12.88 -15.80
C HIS A 79 -3.26 11.82 -15.52
N LEU A 80 -4.45 12.27 -15.13
CA LEU A 80 -5.59 11.41 -14.83
C LEU A 80 -6.55 11.35 -16.03
N GLY A 81 -6.66 10.20 -16.69
CA GLY A 81 -7.63 9.93 -17.76
C GLY A 81 -6.98 9.60 -19.10
N GLY A 82 -7.73 9.79 -20.20
CA GLY A 82 -7.20 9.64 -21.57
C GLY A 82 -6.48 10.90 -22.04
N GLU A 83 -5.91 10.90 -23.25
CA GLU A 83 -5.14 12.05 -23.79
C GLU A 83 -5.91 13.38 -23.76
N ASP A 84 -7.23 13.34 -23.88
CA ASP A 84 -8.10 14.53 -23.87
C ASP A 84 -8.55 14.98 -22.46
N SER A 85 -8.21 14.24 -21.39
CA SER A 85 -8.64 14.64 -20.05
C SER A 85 -7.81 15.83 -19.56
N LEU A 86 -8.48 16.80 -18.94
CA LEU A 86 -7.82 17.98 -18.36
C LEU A 86 -7.59 17.82 -16.85
N ARG A 87 -7.47 16.58 -16.39
CA ARG A 87 -7.42 16.25 -14.98
C ARG A 87 -6.04 15.75 -14.58
N TRP A 88 -5.49 16.31 -13.51
CA TRP A 88 -4.15 16.03 -13.03
C TRP A 88 -4.18 15.73 -11.53
N SER A 89 -3.35 14.80 -11.10
CA SER A 89 -3.05 14.57 -9.69
C SER A 89 -1.64 15.05 -9.42
N VAL A 90 -1.49 16.04 -8.56
CA VAL A 90 -0.18 16.50 -8.08
C VAL A 90 -0.02 16.08 -6.64
N ARG A 91 1.05 15.36 -6.35
CA ARG A 91 1.43 15.00 -5.00
C ARG A 91 2.65 15.79 -4.59
N GLY A 92 2.57 16.37 -3.40
CA GLY A 92 3.66 17.14 -2.81
C GLY A 92 3.75 16.98 -1.31
N SER A 93 4.66 17.75 -0.75
CA SER A 93 4.80 18.00 0.67
C SER A 93 3.54 18.64 1.23
N PHE A 94 3.33 18.50 2.53
CA PHE A 94 2.22 19.16 3.21
C PHE A 94 2.41 20.68 3.13
N GLN A 95 1.40 21.39 2.64
CA GLN A 95 1.39 22.86 2.55
C GLN A 95 0.33 23.47 3.46
N GLU A 96 0.63 24.64 4.02
CA GLU A 96 -0.35 25.42 4.76
C GLU A 96 -1.43 25.98 3.82
N THR A 97 -2.65 26.19 4.33
CA THR A 97 -3.79 26.64 3.53
C THR A 97 -3.51 27.91 2.73
N ALA A 98 -2.76 28.87 3.29
CA ALA A 98 -2.41 30.10 2.59
C ALA A 98 -1.53 29.85 1.35
N VAL A 99 -0.57 28.93 1.46
CA VAL A 99 0.31 28.55 0.34
C VAL A 99 -0.49 27.79 -0.73
N VAL A 100 -1.45 26.97 -0.30
CA VAL A 100 -2.34 26.28 -1.25
C VAL A 100 -3.19 27.25 -2.05
N GLU A 101 -3.73 28.31 -1.43
CA GLU A 101 -4.47 29.34 -2.15
C GLU A 101 -3.59 30.08 -3.17
N GLU A 102 -2.32 30.35 -2.83
CA GLU A 102 -1.35 30.91 -3.76
C GLU A 102 -1.10 29.98 -4.95
N ILE A 103 -0.84 28.69 -4.69
CA ILE A 103 -0.69 27.65 -5.73
C ILE A 103 -1.91 27.63 -6.65
N ILE A 104 -3.13 27.63 -6.11
CA ILE A 104 -4.35 27.59 -6.93
C ILE A 104 -4.46 28.84 -7.81
N ASN A 105 -4.15 30.03 -7.27
CA ASN A 105 -4.23 31.26 -8.04
C ASN A 105 -3.18 31.32 -9.15
N ASP A 106 -1.96 30.84 -8.90
CA ASP A 106 -0.89 30.75 -9.90
C ASP A 106 -1.25 29.75 -11.01
N LEU A 107 -1.88 28.64 -10.66
CA LEU A 107 -2.39 27.68 -11.64
C LEU A 107 -3.54 28.25 -12.48
N ASP A 108 -4.47 28.99 -11.85
CA ASP A 108 -5.60 29.66 -12.52
C ASP A 108 -5.11 30.68 -13.56
N ALA A 109 -3.93 31.28 -13.33
CA ALA A 109 -3.28 32.19 -14.27
C ALA A 109 -2.72 31.48 -15.52
N ILE A 110 -2.42 30.17 -15.44
CA ILE A 110 -1.96 29.36 -16.56
C ILE A 110 -3.17 28.86 -17.37
N ALA A 111 -4.14 28.24 -16.69
CA ALA A 111 -5.40 27.81 -17.26
C ALA A 111 -6.50 27.79 -16.20
N PRO A 112 -7.75 28.15 -16.54
CA PRO A 112 -8.84 28.19 -15.57
C PRO A 112 -9.08 26.83 -14.88
N ILE A 113 -8.98 26.79 -13.55
CA ILE A 113 -9.30 25.61 -12.73
C ILE A 113 -10.81 25.54 -12.51
N ASP A 114 -11.38 24.34 -12.68
CA ASP A 114 -12.71 24.02 -12.18
C ASP A 114 -12.65 23.86 -10.66
N ARG A 115 -12.92 24.95 -9.94
CA ARG A 115 -12.89 25.01 -8.47
C ARG A 115 -13.94 24.11 -7.81
N ASP A 116 -15.02 23.77 -8.50
CA ASP A 116 -16.05 22.85 -7.97
C ASP A 116 -15.55 21.40 -7.96
N SER A 117 -14.63 21.07 -8.87
CA SER A 117 -14.01 19.74 -8.97
C SER A 117 -12.71 19.60 -8.16
N PHE A 118 -12.14 20.71 -7.68
CA PHE A 118 -10.87 20.73 -6.96
C PHE A 118 -10.98 19.95 -5.64
N GLN A 119 -10.08 18.99 -5.45
CA GLN A 119 -9.99 18.23 -4.21
C GLN A 119 -8.57 18.26 -3.66
N GLN A 120 -8.45 18.54 -2.37
CA GLN A 120 -7.19 18.46 -1.64
C GLN A 120 -7.35 17.45 -0.50
N GLN A 121 -6.47 16.46 -0.46
CA GLN A 121 -6.30 15.56 0.68
C GLN A 121 -4.92 15.77 1.28
N SER A 122 -4.85 16.06 2.58
CA SER A 122 -3.58 16.31 3.26
C SER A 122 -3.47 15.52 4.55
N VAL A 123 -2.29 14.96 4.79
CA VAL A 123 -1.94 14.23 6.01
C VAL A 123 -0.66 14.85 6.55
N SER A 124 -0.65 15.24 7.82
CA SER A 124 0.56 15.78 8.44
C SER A 124 1.56 14.66 8.75
N ALA A 125 2.86 14.96 8.68
CA ALA A 125 3.91 13.99 8.96
C ALA A 125 3.78 13.34 10.36
N THR A 126 3.34 14.11 11.36
CA THR A 126 3.09 13.60 12.72
C THR A 126 2.01 12.52 12.75
N ILE A 127 0.89 12.75 12.04
CA ILE A 127 -0.21 11.78 11.96
C ILE A 127 0.27 10.53 11.21
N GLY A 128 0.98 10.70 10.09
CA GLY A 128 1.53 9.57 9.32
C GLY A 128 2.49 8.70 10.14
N GLU A 129 3.37 9.31 10.94
CA GLU A 129 4.27 8.58 11.84
C GLU A 129 3.50 7.84 12.95
N GLU A 130 2.52 8.48 13.57
CA GLU A 130 1.69 7.87 14.61
C GLU A 130 0.91 6.66 14.07
N VAL A 131 0.26 6.82 12.90
CA VAL A 131 -0.47 5.74 12.21
C VAL A 131 0.46 4.58 11.88
N THR A 132 1.66 4.87 11.36
CA THR A 132 2.64 3.83 11.01
C THR A 132 3.09 3.05 12.24
N ARG A 133 3.40 3.73 13.34
CA ARG A 133 3.79 3.09 14.61
C ARG A 133 2.65 2.25 15.20
N ALA A 134 1.42 2.77 15.18
CA ALA A 134 0.24 2.06 15.66
C ALA A 134 -0.04 0.80 14.82
N ALA A 135 0.10 0.87 13.50
CA ALA A 135 -0.05 -0.28 12.60
C ALA A 135 0.98 -1.37 12.91
N LEU A 136 2.26 -1.01 13.06
CA LEU A 136 3.31 -1.97 13.43
C LEU A 136 3.04 -2.64 14.78
N ALA A 137 2.60 -1.87 15.78
CA ALA A 137 2.25 -2.40 17.10
C ALA A 137 1.04 -3.35 17.01
N ALA A 138 -0.01 -2.99 16.27
CA ALA A 138 -1.21 -3.81 16.10
C ALA A 138 -0.89 -5.16 15.43
N VAL A 139 -0.04 -5.17 14.39
CA VAL A 139 0.41 -6.40 13.72
C VAL A 139 1.18 -7.30 14.69
N ALA A 140 2.12 -6.74 15.46
CA ALA A 140 2.91 -7.51 16.41
C ALA A 140 2.05 -8.14 17.53
N VAL A 141 1.15 -7.35 18.11
CA VAL A 141 0.22 -7.83 19.16
C VAL A 141 -0.76 -8.86 18.59
N GLY A 142 -1.33 -8.61 17.42
CA GLY A 142 -2.24 -9.55 16.74
C GLY A 142 -1.59 -10.89 16.46
N ALA A 143 -0.35 -10.90 15.95
CA ALA A 143 0.42 -12.12 15.72
C ALA A 143 0.64 -12.92 17.01
N ALA A 144 0.95 -12.25 18.13
CA ALA A 144 1.11 -12.89 19.44
C ALA A 144 -0.19 -13.50 19.96
N ILE A 145 -1.32 -12.78 19.85
CA ILE A 145 -2.64 -13.24 20.27
C ILE A 145 -3.07 -14.48 19.46
N ILE A 146 -2.95 -14.43 18.13
CA ILE A 146 -3.31 -15.55 17.25
C ILE A 146 -2.46 -16.78 17.57
N THR A 147 -1.14 -16.58 17.73
CA THR A 147 -0.22 -17.67 18.12
C THR A 147 -0.64 -18.31 19.44
N GLY A 148 -0.92 -17.49 20.46
CA GLY A 148 -1.39 -17.96 21.76
C GLY A 148 -2.71 -18.70 21.67
N PHE A 149 -3.68 -18.17 20.92
CA PHE A 149 -4.97 -18.80 20.70
C PHE A 149 -4.82 -20.20 20.07
N ILE A 150 -4.05 -20.32 18.98
CA ILE A 150 -3.87 -21.62 18.30
C ILE A 150 -3.18 -22.63 19.22
N VAL A 151 -2.14 -22.22 19.96
CA VAL A 151 -1.46 -23.11 20.93
C VAL A 151 -2.44 -23.64 21.97
N ILE A 152 -3.33 -22.78 22.50
CA ILE A 152 -4.32 -23.17 23.52
C ILE A 152 -5.42 -24.05 22.90
N ALA A 153 -5.95 -23.67 21.73
CA ALA A 153 -7.05 -24.36 21.06
C ALA A 153 -6.65 -25.78 20.64
N PHE A 154 -5.41 -25.97 20.17
CA PHE A 154 -4.92 -27.26 19.68
C PHE A 154 -4.07 -28.03 20.70
N ARG A 155 -4.04 -27.62 21.98
CA ARG A 155 -3.22 -28.24 23.04
C ARG A 155 -3.43 -29.74 23.25
N GLN A 156 -4.59 -30.26 22.86
CA GLN A 156 -4.96 -31.67 23.02
C GLN A 156 -4.51 -32.54 21.85
N VAL A 157 -4.00 -31.94 20.76
CA VAL A 157 -3.47 -32.65 19.60
C VAL A 157 -1.97 -32.91 19.81
N PRO A 158 -1.45 -34.11 19.47
CA PRO A 158 -0.01 -34.36 19.52
C PRO A 158 0.75 -33.34 18.66
N ASN A 159 1.75 -32.68 19.26
CA ASN A 159 2.51 -31.60 18.65
C ASN A 159 1.71 -30.32 18.31
N ALA A 160 0.83 -29.85 19.19
CA ALA A 160 0.09 -28.58 19.08
C ALA A 160 0.95 -27.39 18.58
N PHE A 161 2.20 -27.30 19.05
CA PHE A 161 3.15 -26.28 18.60
C PHE A 161 3.42 -26.33 17.08
N ARG A 162 3.50 -27.53 16.47
CA ARG A 162 3.70 -27.67 15.02
C ARG A 162 2.52 -27.13 14.23
N TYR A 163 1.29 -27.35 14.70
CA TYR A 163 0.10 -26.77 14.08
C TYR A 163 0.11 -25.24 14.14
N GLY A 164 0.45 -24.67 15.29
CA GLY A 164 0.65 -23.21 15.44
C GLY A 164 1.68 -22.65 14.48
N VAL A 165 2.86 -23.24 14.42
CA VAL A 165 3.93 -22.81 13.51
C VAL A 165 3.50 -22.95 12.05
N CYS A 166 2.83 -24.05 11.66
CA CYS A 166 2.32 -24.22 10.31
C CYS A 166 1.29 -23.16 9.91
N ALA A 167 0.35 -22.82 10.79
CA ALA A 167 -0.63 -21.76 10.52
C ALA A 167 0.04 -20.39 10.34
N ILE A 168 1.03 -20.06 11.19
CA ILE A 168 1.78 -18.80 11.07
C ILE A 168 2.58 -18.78 9.76
N LEU A 169 3.24 -19.88 9.39
CA LEU A 169 3.98 -19.95 8.14
C LEU A 169 3.08 -19.85 6.91
N ALA A 170 1.89 -20.46 6.94
CA ALA A 170 0.90 -20.32 5.87
C ALA A 170 0.40 -18.87 5.75
N MET A 171 0.06 -18.23 6.87
CA MET A 171 -0.32 -16.82 6.92
C MET A 171 0.78 -15.91 6.40
N LEU A 172 2.04 -16.10 6.84
CA LEU A 172 3.18 -15.32 6.35
C LEU A 172 3.39 -15.51 4.85
N HIS A 173 3.24 -16.73 4.35
CA HIS A 173 3.27 -17.01 2.92
C HIS A 173 2.22 -16.20 2.15
N ASP A 174 0.97 -16.17 2.63
CA ASP A 174 -0.11 -15.45 1.95
C ASP A 174 0.13 -13.93 1.96
N ILE A 175 0.62 -13.38 3.08
CA ILE A 175 1.04 -11.98 3.16
C ILE A 175 2.18 -11.71 2.15
N LEU A 176 3.18 -12.59 2.05
CA LEU A 176 4.29 -12.44 1.12
C LEU A 176 3.83 -12.47 -0.35
N VAL A 177 2.83 -13.29 -0.68
CA VAL A 177 2.24 -13.27 -2.02
C VAL A 177 1.57 -11.92 -2.30
N VAL A 178 0.74 -11.43 -1.37
CA VAL A 178 0.06 -10.13 -1.51
C VAL A 178 1.07 -8.98 -1.63
N MET A 179 2.08 -8.95 -0.77
CA MET A 179 3.17 -7.96 -0.85
C MET A 179 4.01 -8.10 -2.11
N GLY A 180 4.23 -9.32 -2.60
CA GLY A 180 4.95 -9.58 -3.84
C GLY A 180 4.22 -9.05 -5.07
N VAL A 181 2.89 -9.24 -5.13
CA VAL A 181 2.05 -8.62 -6.16
C VAL A 181 2.06 -7.11 -6.04
N GLN A 182 1.92 -6.56 -4.83
CA GLN A 182 1.90 -5.12 -4.60
C GLN A 182 3.21 -4.45 -5.00
N SER A 183 4.36 -5.03 -4.66
CA SER A 183 5.67 -4.50 -5.07
C SER A 183 5.85 -4.52 -6.59
N LEU A 184 5.39 -5.60 -7.25
CA LEU A 184 5.41 -5.69 -8.71
C LEU A 184 4.52 -4.62 -9.36
N MET A 185 3.28 -4.44 -8.88
CA MET A 185 2.38 -3.40 -9.37
C MET A 185 2.87 -2.00 -9.02
N GLY A 186 3.55 -1.82 -7.90
CA GLY A 186 4.21 -0.56 -7.53
C GLY A 186 5.32 -0.18 -8.51
N LEU A 187 6.05 -1.17 -9.04
CA LEU A 187 7.07 -0.94 -10.06
C LEU A 187 6.47 -0.70 -11.45
N LEU A 188 5.48 -1.50 -11.85
CA LEU A 188 4.92 -1.49 -13.21
C LEU A 188 3.84 -0.42 -13.44
N LEU A 189 2.94 -0.24 -12.47
CA LEU A 189 1.76 0.62 -12.55
C LEU A 189 1.82 1.79 -11.57
N GLY A 190 2.87 1.88 -10.76
CA GLY A 190 3.02 2.94 -9.76
C GLY A 190 2.08 2.83 -8.57
N TRP A 191 1.50 1.65 -8.30
CA TRP A 191 0.65 1.43 -7.14
C TRP A 191 1.36 1.74 -5.83
N GLU A 192 0.57 2.25 -4.88
CA GLU A 192 1.04 2.65 -3.57
C GLU A 192 0.35 1.84 -2.48
N ILE A 193 1.01 1.74 -1.34
CA ILE A 193 0.42 1.22 -0.12
C ILE A 193 -0.23 2.37 0.64
N ASP A 194 -1.55 2.31 0.74
CA ASP A 194 -2.40 3.21 1.50
C ASP A 194 -3.05 2.51 2.69
N ALA A 195 -3.86 3.23 3.46
CA ALA A 195 -4.57 2.66 4.60
C ALA A 195 -5.52 1.51 4.16
N LEU A 196 -6.11 1.59 2.96
CA LEU A 196 -6.99 0.55 2.43
C LEU A 196 -6.21 -0.73 2.12
N PHE A 197 -5.02 -0.65 1.54
CA PHE A 197 -4.14 -1.80 1.36
C PHE A 197 -3.84 -2.49 2.69
N LEU A 198 -3.55 -1.72 3.75
CA LEU A 198 -3.35 -2.27 5.09
C LEU A 198 -4.59 -3.05 5.57
N THR A 199 -5.80 -2.49 5.38
CA THR A 199 -7.05 -3.22 5.73
C THR A 199 -7.25 -4.50 4.93
N ALA A 200 -6.86 -4.50 3.65
CA ALA A 200 -6.90 -5.69 2.80
C ALA A 200 -5.94 -6.77 3.30
N VAL A 201 -4.70 -6.41 3.67
CA VAL A 201 -3.72 -7.34 4.25
C VAL A 201 -4.24 -7.94 5.57
N LEU A 202 -4.81 -7.13 6.46
CA LEU A 202 -5.39 -7.62 7.72
C LEU A 202 -6.55 -8.59 7.49
N THR A 203 -7.34 -8.35 6.44
CA THR A 203 -8.44 -9.23 6.04
C THR A 203 -7.91 -10.56 5.50
N VAL A 204 -6.89 -10.54 4.65
CA VAL A 204 -6.19 -11.75 4.17
C VAL A 204 -5.63 -12.56 5.34
N VAL A 205 -5.03 -11.89 6.33
CA VAL A 205 -4.54 -12.53 7.56
C VAL A 205 -5.67 -13.26 8.30
N GLY A 206 -6.81 -12.60 8.50
CA GLY A 206 -7.96 -13.20 9.18
C GLY A 206 -8.48 -14.45 8.47
N PHE A 207 -8.69 -14.37 7.15
CA PHE A 207 -9.17 -15.49 6.35
C PHE A 207 -8.14 -16.63 6.25
N SER A 208 -6.86 -16.32 6.07
CA SER A 208 -5.79 -17.33 6.00
C SER A 208 -5.69 -18.16 7.28
N VAL A 209 -5.80 -17.51 8.43
CA VAL A 209 -5.82 -18.18 9.73
C VAL A 209 -7.11 -18.99 9.91
N GLN A 210 -8.28 -18.43 9.56
CA GLN A 210 -9.56 -19.14 9.63
C GLN A 210 -9.53 -20.43 8.79
N ASP A 211 -9.06 -20.36 7.55
CA ASP A 211 -8.97 -21.52 6.66
C ASP A 211 -8.04 -22.59 7.23
N SER A 212 -6.89 -22.19 7.78
CA SER A 212 -5.95 -23.10 8.44
C SER A 212 -6.61 -23.82 9.63
N ILE A 213 -7.38 -23.10 10.45
CA ILE A 213 -8.08 -23.67 11.62
C ILE A 213 -9.15 -24.69 11.18
N VAL A 214 -9.95 -24.37 10.17
CA VAL A 214 -11.00 -25.28 9.66
C VAL A 214 -10.39 -26.57 9.12
N VAL A 215 -9.29 -26.48 8.39
CA VAL A 215 -8.56 -27.65 7.90
C VAL A 215 -7.99 -28.46 9.06
N PHE A 216 -7.39 -27.82 10.06
CA PHE A 216 -6.83 -28.51 11.23
C PHE A 216 -7.89 -29.20 12.08
N ASP A 217 -9.05 -28.58 12.30
CA ASP A 217 -10.15 -29.21 13.04
C ASP A 217 -10.71 -30.44 12.32
N ARG A 218 -10.68 -30.45 10.98
CA ARG A 218 -11.11 -31.60 10.18
C ARG A 218 -10.10 -32.76 10.16
N ILE A 219 -8.81 -32.48 10.37
CA ILE A 219 -7.72 -33.48 10.42
C ILE A 219 -7.67 -34.19 11.77
N ARG A 220 -8.09 -33.50 12.84
CA ARG A 220 -8.24 -34.04 14.19
C ARG A 220 -9.30 -35.14 14.27
#